data_AF-A0A521ESQ4-F1
#
_entry.id   AF-A0A521ESQ4-F1
#
_cell.length_a   1.000
_cell.length_b   1.000
_cell.length_c   1.000
_cell.angle_alpha   90.00
_cell.angle_beta   90.00
_cell.angle_gamma   90.00
#
_symmetry.space_group_name_H-M   'P 1'
#
loop_
_entity.id
_entity.type
_entity.pdbx_description
1 polymer ?
#
loop_
_entity_poly.entity_id
_entity_poly.type
_entity_poly.pdbx_seq_one_letter_code
_entity_poly.pdbx_strand_id
1 'polypeptide(L)'
;MTSLVTGIVSATPPRPGTEDNGLTENESATLWSHDADNYISQEEYRQRYGDERTSIHQLANGTDITFKRPPETAATWTRNDFADLEAGGSDTSVHPPHASLEDGVFIEDAHATVFAVQPSTRGHLESGEKPLYIAPNGTMRGFVDYRVRIPNGSSSGNRTIQWSLTNHEIEEVRLQNDGETIARSDGSHTPAIDYQIDDDWSTTLTLEAEIHVRLKKTIRTDAVNGTNVDVVYREETRNVSDSIDVEVYDLSAYPYYAEYPNGDSGVAIFQSRPWQGYTLTEDGDTRVRGVWRFYTARDTSWDALVRSNRTASTEVESDAIPVFVHAYPSRIGPRAEPVRDGPEIVDTWGTDRPSPAGTIGKNVNIEVVNQSYTTTYGVAVRAEAIDRDTLHVAGIVRGVNASIVEPVAGSERQLRRSNLTAEVLQQNQSQATLRIELRDNETGAPIILDDSSRWYPIGGTTRNGYITIAGQQVETNASGVAIVTVDDPGIYTARYHPGSWLGHDPAYVSDTATVRWHPLGTINGWFAFLFEIFWQFIPFFVMFYAGHRLLRMLGPEDLFQRDQ
;
A
#
# COMPACT_ATOMS: atom_id res chain seq x y z
N MET A 1 28.18 33.41 31.45
CA MET A 1 27.88 33.29 30.00
C MET A 1 29.06 32.58 29.36
N THR A 2 29.17 31.28 29.59
CA THR A 2 30.17 30.40 28.97
C THR A 2 29.43 29.62 27.91
N SER A 3 29.78 29.87 26.65
CA SER A 3 29.23 29.20 25.48
C SER A 3 29.62 27.73 25.54
N LEU A 4 28.65 26.84 25.77
CA LEU A 4 28.79 25.41 25.48
C LEU A 4 28.78 25.25 23.96
N VAL A 5 29.89 24.76 23.42
CA VAL A 5 29.93 24.21 22.07
C VAL A 5 29.36 22.80 22.18
N THR A 6 28.07 22.64 21.93
CA THR A 6 27.45 21.33 21.71
C THR A 6 27.95 20.80 20.37
N GLY A 7 28.91 19.88 20.41
CA GLY A 7 29.19 19.04 19.27
C GLY A 7 27.95 18.16 19.03
N ILE A 8 27.48 18.09 17.78
CA ILE A 8 26.38 17.19 17.42
C ILE A 8 26.93 15.77 17.57
N VAL A 9 26.56 15.09 18.66
CA VAL A 9 26.78 13.66 18.80
C VAL A 9 25.64 13.00 18.02
N SER A 10 25.95 12.35 16.91
CA SER A 10 25.01 11.50 16.20
C SER A 10 25.60 10.11 16.21
N ALA A 11 24.89 9.15 16.82
CA ALA A 11 25.28 7.76 16.74
C ALA A 11 25.38 7.36 15.26
N THR A 12 26.56 6.91 14.83
CA THR A 12 26.68 6.22 13.54
C THR A 12 26.02 4.86 13.72
N PRO A 13 25.15 4.40 12.80
CA PRO A 13 24.56 3.07 12.94
C PRO A 13 25.67 2.04 13.11
N PRO A 14 25.49 1.04 14.01
CA PRO A 14 26.49 0.03 14.21
C PRO A 14 26.70 -0.77 12.92
N ARG A 15 27.92 -1.29 12.77
CA ARG A 15 28.28 -2.01 11.56
C ARG A 15 27.48 -3.32 11.48
N PRO A 16 27.02 -3.72 10.29
CA PRO A 16 26.33 -4.99 10.12
C PRO A 16 27.15 -6.16 10.68
N GLY A 17 26.50 -7.02 11.47
CA GLY A 17 27.13 -8.19 12.09
C GLY A 17 28.08 -7.91 13.27
N THR A 18 28.17 -6.68 13.79
CA THR A 18 29.00 -6.38 14.97
C THR A 18 28.24 -6.42 16.30
N GLU A 19 26.91 -6.33 16.26
CA GLU A 19 26.05 -6.37 17.45
C GLU A 19 25.42 -7.76 17.64
N ASP A 20 25.25 -8.17 18.90
CA ASP A 20 24.53 -9.39 19.27
C ASP A 20 23.02 -9.13 19.42
N ASN A 21 22.42 -8.68 18.31
CA ASN A 21 21.02 -8.25 18.24
C ASN A 21 20.09 -9.34 17.66
N GLY A 22 20.57 -10.58 17.52
CA GLY A 22 19.81 -11.69 16.94
C GLY A 22 19.53 -11.61 15.44
N LEU A 23 20.17 -10.69 14.70
CA LEU A 23 20.10 -10.59 13.24
C LEU A 23 21.40 -11.07 12.59
N THR A 24 21.29 -11.60 11.37
CA THR A 24 22.46 -11.89 10.55
C THR A 24 23.13 -10.61 10.03
N GLU A 25 24.37 -10.69 9.55
CA GLU A 25 25.05 -9.56 8.88
C GLU A 25 24.21 -9.00 7.72
N ASN A 26 23.58 -9.89 6.94
CA ASN A 26 22.75 -9.47 5.82
C ASN A 26 21.48 -8.76 6.25
N GLU A 27 20.84 -9.19 7.34
CA GLU A 27 19.61 -8.55 7.85
C GLU A 27 19.93 -7.20 8.48
N SER A 28 20.97 -7.12 9.31
CA SER A 28 21.42 -5.87 9.94
C SER A 28 21.85 -4.83 8.90
N ALA A 29 22.45 -5.25 7.78
CA ALA A 29 22.79 -4.36 6.67
C ALA A 29 21.57 -3.67 6.04
N THR A 30 20.35 -4.20 6.21
CA THR A 30 19.15 -3.65 5.56
C THR A 30 18.33 -2.71 6.44
N LEU A 31 18.76 -2.45 7.67
CA LEU A 31 18.00 -1.72 8.68
C LEU A 31 18.02 -0.20 8.52
N TRP A 32 19.14 0.31 8.03
CA TRP A 32 19.49 1.71 8.16
C TRP A 32 19.08 2.46 6.90
N SER A 33 17.97 3.18 7.02
CA SER A 33 17.67 4.34 6.19
C SER A 33 17.75 5.61 7.05
N HIS A 34 17.96 6.76 6.40
CA HIS A 34 18.32 8.08 6.98
C HIS A 34 19.80 8.30 7.31
N ASP A 35 20.64 7.28 7.21
CA ASP A 35 22.09 7.42 7.30
C ASP A 35 22.68 8.06 6.03
N ALA A 36 23.97 8.37 6.07
CA ALA A 36 24.64 8.95 4.92
C ALA A 36 25.11 7.84 3.98
N ASP A 37 24.50 7.77 2.80
CA ASP A 37 24.89 6.88 1.69
C ASP A 37 26.29 7.24 1.14
N ASN A 38 27.32 6.79 1.85
CA ASN A 38 28.71 6.97 1.47
C ASN A 38 29.25 5.67 0.88
N TYR A 39 29.01 5.47 -0.40
CA TYR A 39 29.50 4.30 -1.12
C TYR A 39 31.04 4.28 -1.13
N ILE A 40 31.61 3.30 -0.45
CA ILE A 40 33.06 2.99 -0.50
C ILE A 40 33.30 1.71 -1.29
N SER A 41 34.49 1.56 -1.89
CA SER A 41 34.85 0.32 -2.60
C SER A 41 35.14 -0.83 -1.62
N GLN A 42 35.13 -2.08 -2.10
CA GLN A 42 35.50 -3.23 -1.26
C GLN A 42 36.96 -3.15 -0.77
N GLU A 43 37.85 -2.60 -1.59
CA GLU A 43 39.25 -2.40 -1.23
C GLU A 43 39.39 -1.37 -0.10
N GLU A 44 38.70 -0.24 -0.20
CA GLU A 44 38.67 0.79 0.84
C GLU A 44 38.03 0.27 2.14
N TYR A 45 36.94 -0.50 2.03
CA TYR A 45 36.31 -1.15 3.19
C TYR A 45 37.30 -2.06 3.92
N ARG A 46 38.03 -2.91 3.19
CA ARG A 46 39.04 -3.80 3.77
C ARG A 46 40.19 -3.03 4.41
N GLN A 47 40.63 -1.93 3.78
CA GLN A 47 41.67 -1.06 4.35
C GLN A 47 41.22 -0.40 5.65
N ARG A 48 39.95 -0.01 5.74
CA ARG A 48 39.40 0.68 6.91
C ARG A 48 39.06 -0.27 8.07
N TYR A 49 38.49 -1.43 7.76
CA TYR A 49 37.88 -2.31 8.77
C TYR A 49 38.56 -3.67 8.92
N GLY A 50 39.47 -4.04 8.02
CA GLY A 50 40.20 -5.32 8.09
C GLY A 50 39.47 -6.52 7.51
N ASP A 51 38.18 -6.40 7.18
CA ASP A 51 37.31 -7.51 6.78
C ASP A 51 36.71 -7.35 5.38
N GLU A 52 36.11 -8.43 4.88
CA GLU A 52 35.27 -8.42 3.67
C GLU A 52 33.79 -8.32 4.04
N ARG A 53 32.99 -7.64 3.22
CA ARG A 53 31.54 -7.48 3.43
C ARG A 53 30.76 -8.23 2.37
N THR A 54 29.53 -8.62 2.70
CA THR A 54 28.63 -9.30 1.77
C THR A 54 28.14 -8.36 0.65
N SER A 55 27.62 -8.94 -0.44
CA SER A 55 27.08 -8.16 -1.56
C SER A 55 25.89 -7.27 -1.17
N ILE A 56 25.05 -7.71 -0.23
CA ILE A 56 23.92 -6.91 0.24
C ILE A 56 24.41 -5.74 1.11
N HIS A 57 25.43 -5.94 1.94
CA HIS A 57 26.07 -4.89 2.70
C HIS A 57 26.77 -3.87 1.77
N GLN A 58 27.40 -4.32 0.68
CA GLN A 58 27.91 -3.41 -0.36
C GLN A 58 26.82 -2.55 -0.99
N LEU A 59 25.65 -3.13 -1.25
CA LEU A 59 24.51 -2.41 -1.83
C LEU A 59 23.94 -1.39 -0.83
N ALA A 60 23.67 -1.85 0.40
CA ALA A 60 23.09 -1.03 1.46
C ALA A 60 23.97 0.17 1.84
N ASN A 61 25.29 0.09 1.66
CA ASN A 61 26.19 1.21 1.88
C ASN A 61 26.06 2.36 0.86
N GLY A 62 25.44 2.11 -0.30
CA GLY A 62 25.26 3.12 -1.35
C GLY A 62 23.80 3.48 -1.65
N THR A 63 22.83 2.77 -1.08
CA THR A 63 21.41 3.01 -1.29
C THR A 63 20.57 2.26 -0.26
N ASP A 64 19.37 2.81 0.01
CA ASP A 64 18.40 2.14 0.86
C ASP A 64 17.81 0.87 0.27
N ILE A 65 17.62 -0.13 1.14
CA ILE A 65 17.01 -1.40 0.79
C ILE A 65 15.50 -1.34 0.98
N THR A 66 14.76 -1.84 -0.01
CA THR A 66 13.30 -1.82 0.00
C THR A 66 12.71 -3.21 -0.08
N PHE A 67 11.68 -3.46 0.73
CA PHE A 67 11.04 -4.76 0.89
C PHE A 67 9.67 -4.77 0.19
N LYS A 68 9.24 -5.99 -0.15
CA LYS A 68 7.91 -6.26 -0.74
C LYS A 68 6.83 -6.48 0.32
N ARG A 69 7.24 -6.78 1.55
CA ARG A 69 6.40 -7.04 2.73
C ARG A 69 7.03 -6.32 3.94
N PRO A 70 6.26 -5.99 4.98
CA PRO A 70 6.80 -5.44 6.22
C PRO A 70 7.86 -6.41 6.81
N PRO A 71 9.14 -6.02 6.90
CA PRO A 71 10.18 -6.91 7.40
C PRO A 71 10.08 -7.09 8.93
N GLU A 72 10.54 -8.23 9.43
CA GLU A 72 10.66 -8.50 10.87
C GLU A 72 11.85 -7.81 11.52
N THR A 73 12.86 -7.47 10.71
CA THR A 73 14.19 -7.04 11.17
C THR A 73 14.12 -5.82 12.10
N ALA A 74 13.22 -4.87 11.83
CA ALA A 74 13.00 -3.70 12.69
C ALA A 74 12.51 -4.07 14.10
N ALA A 75 11.59 -5.04 14.22
CA ALA A 75 11.07 -5.48 15.51
C ALA A 75 12.08 -6.30 16.30
N THR A 76 12.83 -7.17 15.61
CA THR A 76 13.92 -7.94 16.21
C THR A 76 15.04 -7.03 16.72
N TRP A 77 15.48 -6.07 15.91
CA TRP A 77 16.48 -5.07 16.30
C TRP A 77 16.01 -4.33 17.56
N THR A 78 14.90 -3.59 17.46
CA THR A 78 14.42 -2.71 18.53
C THR A 78 14.19 -3.45 19.83
N ARG A 79 13.68 -4.69 19.80
CA ARG A 79 13.48 -5.48 21.01
C ARG A 79 14.79 -5.82 21.71
N ASN A 80 15.80 -6.24 20.94
CA ASN A 80 17.04 -6.75 21.49
C ASN A 80 17.95 -5.59 21.93
N ASP A 81 18.03 -4.56 21.11
CA ASP A 81 18.78 -3.31 21.36
C ASP A 81 18.20 -2.53 22.56
N PHE A 82 16.88 -2.61 22.80
CA PHE A 82 16.27 -2.04 24.00
C PHE A 82 16.83 -2.61 25.32
N ALA A 83 17.38 -3.83 25.31
CA ALA A 83 17.99 -4.42 26.49
C ALA A 83 19.34 -3.78 26.85
N ASP A 84 19.94 -3.04 25.92
CA ASP A 84 21.22 -2.35 26.09
C ASP A 84 21.06 -0.94 26.70
N LEU A 85 19.82 -0.45 26.87
CA LEU A 85 19.55 0.80 27.58
C LEU A 85 19.88 0.67 29.07
N GLU A 86 20.90 1.40 29.50
CA GLU A 86 21.26 1.53 30.89
C GLU A 86 20.68 2.80 31.51
N ALA A 87 19.81 2.63 32.50
CA ALA A 87 19.38 3.72 33.36
C ALA A 87 20.52 4.22 34.25
N GLY A 88 20.34 5.41 34.78
CA GLY A 88 21.21 5.95 35.81
C GLY A 88 21.05 5.26 37.16
N GLY A 89 21.39 6.01 38.20
CA GLY A 89 21.30 5.55 39.58
C GLY A 89 20.67 6.63 40.45
N SER A 90 20.75 6.47 41.77
CA SER A 90 20.12 7.45 42.67
C SER A 90 20.62 8.89 42.52
N ASP A 91 21.79 9.14 41.93
CA ASP A 91 22.40 10.47 41.80
C ASP A 91 22.59 10.94 40.34
N THR A 92 22.21 10.10 39.38
CA THR A 92 22.42 10.33 37.95
C THR A 92 21.17 9.92 37.19
N SER A 93 20.67 10.78 36.31
CA SER A 93 19.61 10.46 35.36
C SER A 93 20.17 10.36 33.94
N VAL A 94 19.57 9.49 33.14
CA VAL A 94 19.85 9.30 31.71
C VAL A 94 18.54 9.44 30.96
N HIS A 95 18.49 10.31 29.95
CA HIS A 95 17.28 10.53 29.16
C HIS A 95 17.64 10.93 27.72
N PRO A 96 16.79 10.65 26.72
CA PRO A 96 17.01 11.21 25.39
C PRO A 96 16.80 12.74 25.42
N PRO A 97 17.42 13.51 24.50
CA PRO A 97 17.31 14.97 24.47
C PRO A 97 15.89 15.53 24.34
N HIS A 98 14.96 14.72 23.82
CA HIS A 98 13.56 15.09 23.61
C HIS A 98 12.64 14.70 24.79
N ALA A 99 13.16 14.07 25.84
CA ALA A 99 12.37 13.66 27.00
C ALA A 99 11.75 14.88 27.70
N SER A 100 10.48 14.74 28.11
CA SER A 100 9.81 15.71 28.96
C SER A 100 10.17 15.46 30.43
N LEU A 101 11.03 16.31 30.99
CA LEU A 101 11.54 16.17 32.36
C LEU A 101 10.65 16.88 33.37
N GLU A 102 10.45 16.24 34.52
CA GLU A 102 9.75 16.82 35.66
C GLU A 102 10.59 16.81 36.93
N ASP A 103 10.53 17.93 37.65
CA ASP A 103 11.21 18.13 38.93
C ASP A 103 10.23 18.12 40.11
N GLY A 104 10.73 17.58 41.22
CA GLY A 104 10.10 17.53 42.53
C GLY A 104 10.94 18.18 43.63
N VAL A 105 10.61 17.85 44.88
CA VAL A 105 11.36 18.33 46.07
C VAL A 105 12.64 17.50 46.28
N PHE A 106 12.54 16.19 46.11
CA PHE A 106 13.57 15.16 46.28
C PHE A 106 13.79 14.35 44.99
N ILE A 107 12.94 14.52 43.98
CA ILE A 107 13.08 13.90 42.66
C ILE A 107 13.51 14.99 41.65
N GLU A 108 14.45 14.67 40.77
CA GLU A 108 14.94 15.54 39.70
C GLU A 108 15.01 14.80 38.37
N ASP A 109 14.81 15.52 37.27
CA ASP A 109 14.91 15.02 35.90
C ASP A 109 14.10 13.74 35.67
N ALA A 110 12.95 13.60 36.35
CA ALA A 110 12.11 12.42 36.19
C ALA A 110 11.41 12.45 34.84
N HIS A 111 11.41 11.32 34.15
CA HIS A 111 10.70 11.18 32.89
C HIS A 111 10.21 9.74 32.69
N ALA A 112 9.18 9.60 31.89
CA ALA A 112 8.91 8.39 31.12
C ALA A 112 9.01 8.81 29.65
N THR A 113 9.60 7.98 28.79
CA THR A 113 9.73 8.29 27.37
C THR A 113 9.45 7.06 26.54
N VAL A 114 8.62 7.19 25.51
CA VAL A 114 8.28 6.09 24.62
C VAL A 114 9.49 5.73 23.76
N PHE A 115 9.98 4.51 23.90
CA PHE A 115 11.07 3.98 23.06
C PHE A 115 10.52 3.44 21.74
N ALA A 116 9.51 2.57 21.80
CA ALA A 116 8.87 2.03 20.61
C ALA A 116 7.50 1.39 20.91
N VAL A 117 6.65 1.35 19.90
CA VAL A 117 5.42 0.53 19.87
C VAL A 117 5.54 -0.42 18.69
N GLN A 118 5.47 -1.73 18.91
CA GLN A 118 5.70 -2.73 17.87
C GLN A 118 4.77 -3.96 17.99
N PRO A 119 4.42 -4.63 16.87
CA PRO A 119 4.79 -4.26 15.50
C PRO A 119 4.03 -3.03 15.02
N SER A 120 4.73 -2.17 14.28
CA SER A 120 4.16 -0.93 13.75
C SER A 120 4.76 -0.58 12.40
N THR A 121 3.99 0.19 11.63
CA THR A 121 4.39 0.69 10.32
C THR A 121 3.98 2.15 10.18
N ARG A 122 4.95 3.01 9.87
CA ARG A 122 4.68 4.41 9.58
C ARG A 122 4.27 4.57 8.10
N GLY A 123 3.02 4.96 7.85
CA GLY A 123 2.46 5.07 6.51
C GLY A 123 2.74 6.44 5.88
N HIS A 124 3.41 6.49 4.74
CA HIS A 124 3.62 7.72 3.97
C HIS A 124 2.52 7.85 2.91
N LEU A 125 1.41 8.49 3.27
CA LEU A 125 0.20 8.51 2.44
C LEU A 125 0.18 9.72 1.49
N GLU A 126 0.38 10.92 2.02
CA GLU A 126 0.51 12.15 1.22
C GLU A 126 1.32 13.19 1.99
N SER A 127 1.52 14.38 1.41
CA SER A 127 2.27 15.45 2.05
C SER A 127 1.62 15.87 3.37
N GLY A 128 2.24 15.52 4.50
CA GLY A 128 1.77 15.86 5.84
C GLY A 128 0.95 14.77 6.54
N GLU A 129 0.60 13.69 5.84
CA GLU A 129 -0.13 12.55 6.41
C GLU A 129 0.81 11.36 6.60
N LYS A 130 1.24 11.15 7.85
CA LYS A 130 2.24 10.15 8.24
C LYS A 130 1.83 9.32 9.46
N PRO A 131 0.65 8.66 9.46
CA PRO A 131 0.17 7.91 10.63
C PRO A 131 1.12 6.78 11.02
N LEU A 132 1.19 6.50 12.32
CA LEU A 132 1.84 5.31 12.86
C LEU A 132 0.78 4.22 13.05
N TYR A 133 0.74 3.26 12.12
CA TYR A 133 -0.12 2.10 12.24
C TYR A 133 0.46 1.11 13.24
N ILE A 134 -0.34 0.66 14.19
CA ILE A 134 0.05 -0.38 15.15
C ILE A 134 -0.87 -1.59 15.01
N ALA A 135 -0.34 -2.79 15.27
CA ALA A 135 -1.21 -3.96 15.32
C ALA A 135 -2.14 -3.85 16.55
N PRO A 136 -3.36 -4.42 16.49
CA PRO A 136 -4.29 -4.50 17.62
C PRO A 136 -3.65 -5.14 18.86
N ASN A 137 -2.73 -6.10 18.64
CA ASN A 137 -1.92 -6.74 19.68
C ASN A 137 -0.45 -6.40 19.46
N GLY A 138 0.23 -5.94 20.50
CA GLY A 138 1.65 -5.59 20.42
C GLY A 138 2.27 -5.30 21.78
N THR A 139 3.47 -4.73 21.75
CA THR A 139 4.23 -4.35 22.95
C THR A 139 4.65 -2.89 22.84
N MET A 140 4.43 -2.12 23.91
CA MET A 140 5.00 -0.81 24.10
C MET A 140 6.25 -0.89 24.99
N ARG A 141 7.32 -0.26 24.55
CA ARG A 141 8.60 -0.15 25.27
C ARG A 141 8.82 1.28 25.68
N GLY A 142 9.25 1.46 26.92
CA GLY A 142 9.50 2.77 27.50
C GLY A 142 10.83 2.84 28.21
N PHE A 143 11.33 4.06 28.41
CA PHE A 143 12.47 4.32 29.26
C PHE A 143 12.07 5.31 30.35
N VAL A 144 12.24 4.90 31.60
CA VAL A 144 11.90 5.67 32.79
C VAL A 144 13.18 5.86 33.57
N ASP A 145 13.56 7.10 33.86
CA ASP A 145 14.69 7.39 34.72
C ASP A 145 14.50 8.69 35.49
N TYR A 146 15.27 8.85 36.57
CA TYR A 146 15.24 9.99 37.46
C TYR A 146 16.48 9.98 38.35
N ARG A 147 16.74 11.11 39.03
CA ARG A 147 17.74 11.17 40.11
C ARG A 147 17.17 11.76 41.37
N VAL A 148 17.80 11.44 42.50
CA VAL A 148 17.37 11.87 43.83
C VAL A 148 18.13 13.10 44.29
N ARG A 149 17.41 14.20 44.50
CA ARG A 149 17.88 15.43 45.14
C ARG A 149 17.93 15.26 46.65
N ILE A 150 19.08 14.82 47.17
CA ILE A 150 19.31 14.78 48.63
C ILE A 150 19.66 16.19 49.14
N PRO A 151 18.85 16.79 50.04
CA PRO A 151 19.12 18.13 50.56
C PRO A 151 20.45 18.19 51.31
N ASN A 152 21.12 19.36 51.21
CA ASN A 152 22.33 19.60 51.99
C ASN A 152 22.03 19.50 53.50
N GLY A 153 22.90 18.80 54.22
CA GLY A 153 22.94 18.89 55.67
C GLY A 153 23.25 20.32 56.12
N SER A 154 22.87 20.66 57.34
CA SER A 154 23.18 21.96 57.94
C SER A 154 23.58 21.79 59.38
N SER A 155 24.51 22.62 59.85
CA SER A 155 24.88 22.72 61.25
C SER A 155 24.77 24.17 61.69
N SER A 156 24.01 24.43 62.75
CA SER A 156 23.79 25.77 63.29
C SER A 156 23.65 25.70 64.80
N GLY A 157 24.55 26.39 65.51
CA GLY A 157 24.63 26.34 66.97
C GLY A 157 24.86 24.91 67.46
N ASN A 158 23.95 24.42 68.29
CA ASN A 158 23.98 23.07 68.83
C ASN A 158 23.17 22.05 68.00
N ARG A 159 22.68 22.42 66.81
CA ARG A 159 21.80 21.58 65.99
C ARG A 159 22.48 21.20 64.68
N THR A 160 22.53 19.91 64.37
CA THR A 160 23.01 19.35 63.11
C THR A 160 21.91 18.53 62.42
N ILE A 161 21.65 18.82 61.15
CA ILE A 161 20.68 18.12 60.30
C ILE A 161 21.45 17.35 59.23
N GLN A 162 21.17 16.06 59.11
CA GLN A 162 21.72 15.18 58.08
C GLN A 162 20.57 14.51 57.33
N TRP A 163 20.77 14.29 56.04
CA TRP A 163 19.84 13.58 55.16
C TRP A 163 20.53 12.35 54.57
N SER A 164 19.79 11.26 54.44
CA SER A 164 20.25 10.05 53.75
C SER A 164 19.09 9.43 52.98
N LEU A 165 19.36 8.96 51.77
CA LEU A 165 18.41 8.16 51.00
C LEU A 165 18.17 6.83 51.70
N THR A 166 16.91 6.41 51.79
CA THR A 166 16.52 5.12 52.39
C THR A 166 15.79 4.21 51.44
N ASN A 167 15.00 4.76 50.52
CA ASN A 167 14.36 4.00 49.44
C ASN A 167 14.20 4.90 48.22
N HIS A 168 14.32 4.32 47.04
CA HIS A 168 13.84 4.91 45.79
C HIS A 168 13.48 3.79 44.83
N GLU A 169 12.35 3.91 44.16
CA GLU A 169 11.90 2.92 43.19
C GLU A 169 10.91 3.55 42.21
N ILE A 170 10.73 2.87 41.08
CA ILE A 170 9.55 3.04 40.25
C ILE A 170 8.53 2.08 40.86
N GLU A 171 7.38 2.58 41.30
CA GLU A 171 6.36 1.75 41.97
C GLU A 171 5.54 0.96 40.94
N GLU A 172 5.08 1.64 39.88
CA GLU A 172 4.24 1.06 38.84
C GLU A 172 4.47 1.77 37.50
N VAL A 173 4.34 1.03 36.41
CA VAL A 173 4.20 1.59 35.06
C VAL A 173 2.85 1.19 34.47
N ARG A 174 2.11 2.18 33.97
CA ARG A 174 0.77 2.06 33.38
C ARG A 174 0.82 2.40 31.90
N LEU A 175 0.16 1.57 31.10
CA LEU A 175 -0.15 1.89 29.71
C LEU A 175 -1.62 2.29 29.62
N GLN A 176 -1.87 3.46 29.06
CA GLN A 176 -3.20 4.03 28.88
C GLN A 176 -3.55 4.21 27.40
N ASN A 177 -4.82 4.01 27.06
CA ASN A 177 -5.43 4.28 25.77
C ASN A 177 -6.45 5.42 25.95
N ASP A 178 -6.19 6.60 25.39
CA ASP A 178 -7.01 7.82 25.59
C ASP A 178 -7.39 8.10 27.06
N GLY A 179 -6.44 7.84 27.97
CA GLY A 179 -6.57 8.06 29.41
C GLY A 179 -7.14 6.87 30.21
N GLU A 180 -7.61 5.81 29.56
CA GLU A 180 -8.02 4.57 30.23
C GLU A 180 -6.83 3.62 30.37
N THR A 181 -6.53 3.17 31.58
CA THR A 181 -5.45 2.17 31.79
C THR A 181 -5.83 0.82 31.23
N ILE A 182 -5.14 0.38 30.17
CA ILE A 182 -5.36 -0.92 29.51
C ILE A 182 -4.39 -2.01 29.99
N ALA A 183 -3.21 -1.63 30.51
CA ALA A 183 -2.24 -2.57 31.05
C ALA A 183 -1.38 -1.94 32.16
N ARG A 184 -0.82 -2.80 33.01
CA ARG A 184 0.06 -2.45 34.15
C ARG A 184 1.26 -3.38 34.18
N SER A 185 2.39 -2.85 34.61
CA SER A 185 3.62 -3.60 34.90
C SER A 185 4.18 -3.15 36.24
N ASP A 186 4.88 -4.07 36.91
CA ASP A 186 5.78 -3.71 38.01
C ASP A 186 6.78 -2.64 37.54
N GLY A 187 7.23 -1.81 38.49
CA GLY A 187 8.17 -0.75 38.20
C GLY A 187 9.51 -1.24 37.69
N SER A 188 9.93 -0.66 36.57
CA SER A 188 11.20 -0.92 35.90
C SER A 188 11.65 0.34 35.15
N HIS A 189 12.95 0.50 34.98
CA HIS A 189 13.50 1.57 34.14
C HIS A 189 13.28 1.31 32.65
N THR A 190 13.14 0.05 32.25
CA THR A 190 12.95 -0.37 30.85
C THR A 190 11.67 -1.21 30.72
N PRO A 191 10.48 -0.65 31.00
CA PRO A 191 9.23 -1.39 30.93
C PRO A 191 8.92 -1.86 29.50
N ALA A 192 8.41 -3.08 29.42
CA ALA A 192 7.90 -3.70 28.20
C ALA A 192 6.48 -4.20 28.49
N ILE A 193 5.48 -3.49 27.99
CA ILE A 193 4.08 -3.70 28.35
C ILE A 193 3.32 -4.17 27.11
N ASP A 194 2.80 -5.39 27.16
CA ASP A 194 1.94 -5.92 26.11
C ASP A 194 0.55 -5.26 26.18
N TYR A 195 -0.04 -5.03 25.02
CA TYR A 195 -1.36 -4.44 24.88
C TYR A 195 -2.23 -5.24 23.90
N GLN A 196 -3.54 -5.12 24.11
CA GLN A 196 -4.58 -5.56 23.19
C GLN A 196 -5.63 -4.44 23.10
N ILE A 197 -5.91 -3.98 21.89
CA ILE A 197 -6.88 -2.92 21.60
C ILE A 197 -7.82 -3.44 20.53
N ASP A 198 -9.11 -3.53 20.84
CA ASP A 198 -10.13 -4.08 19.93
C ASP A 198 -10.76 -3.00 19.01
N ASP A 199 -10.35 -1.75 19.17
CA ASP A 199 -10.84 -0.60 18.43
C ASP A 199 -10.05 -0.37 17.13
N ASP A 200 -10.70 0.15 16.08
CA ASP A 200 -10.06 0.39 14.76
C ASP A 200 -9.85 1.87 14.44
N TRP A 201 -9.55 2.73 15.41
CA TRP A 201 -9.46 4.17 15.18
C TRP A 201 -8.17 4.80 15.70
N SER A 202 -8.00 6.10 15.41
CA SER A 202 -6.85 6.89 15.83
C SER A 202 -6.92 7.15 17.33
N THR A 203 -5.93 6.74 18.10
CA THR A 203 -5.93 6.84 19.56
C THR A 203 -4.57 7.29 20.09
N THR A 204 -4.52 7.69 21.35
CA THR A 204 -3.31 8.13 22.03
C THR A 204 -2.86 7.09 23.05
N LEU A 205 -1.71 6.47 22.83
CA LEU A 205 -1.08 5.61 23.83
C LEU A 205 -0.21 6.44 24.76
N THR A 206 -0.45 6.32 26.06
CA THR A 206 0.32 7.02 27.10
C THR A 206 1.00 6.04 28.02
N LEU A 207 2.32 6.15 28.12
CA LEU A 207 3.12 5.47 29.12
C LEU A 207 3.24 6.38 30.34
N GLU A 208 2.78 5.92 31.50
CA GLU A 208 2.86 6.66 32.76
C GLU A 208 3.64 5.84 33.79
N ALA A 209 4.59 6.46 34.49
CA ALA A 209 5.35 5.83 35.56
C ALA A 209 5.18 6.62 36.87
N GLU A 210 5.01 5.89 37.97
CA GLU A 210 4.95 6.44 39.33
C GLU A 210 6.29 6.18 40.04
N ILE A 211 6.99 7.26 40.42
CA ILE A 211 8.31 7.22 41.07
C ILE A 211 8.15 7.59 42.53
N HIS A 212 8.72 6.79 43.43
CA HIS A 212 8.70 7.03 44.87
C HIS A 212 10.10 7.16 45.45
N VAL A 213 10.30 8.16 46.31
CA VAL A 213 11.54 8.40 47.04
C VAL A 213 11.27 8.60 48.51
N ARG A 214 12.10 7.98 49.35
CA ARG A 214 12.08 8.12 50.81
C ARG A 214 13.45 8.53 51.35
N LEU A 215 13.49 9.70 51.99
CA LEU A 215 14.66 10.21 52.71
C LEU A 215 14.50 10.12 54.22
N LYS A 216 15.59 9.82 54.92
CA LYS A 216 15.71 9.91 56.37
C LYS A 216 16.41 11.21 56.75
N LYS A 217 15.72 12.05 57.52
CA LYS A 217 16.24 13.27 58.14
C LYS A 217 16.62 12.98 59.59
N THR A 218 17.90 13.08 59.92
CA THR A 218 18.41 12.95 61.28
C THR A 218 18.74 14.34 61.83
N ILE A 219 18.12 14.72 62.95
CA ILE A 219 18.33 16.00 63.64
C ILE A 219 19.02 15.69 64.96
N ARG A 220 20.30 16.04 65.07
CA ARG A 220 21.08 15.96 66.30
C ARG A 220 21.07 17.32 66.99
N THR A 221 20.75 17.34 68.28
CA THR A 221 20.79 18.55 69.12
C THR A 221 21.66 18.29 70.33
N ASP A 222 22.81 18.95 70.42
CA ASP A 222 23.72 18.84 71.54
C ASP A 222 23.20 19.65 72.73
N ALA A 223 23.02 19.00 73.86
CA ALA A 223 22.60 19.61 75.12
C ALA A 223 23.66 19.39 76.20
N VAL A 224 23.59 20.18 77.28
CA VAL A 224 24.57 20.15 78.40
C VAL A 224 24.70 18.75 79.02
N ASN A 225 23.66 17.91 78.94
CA ASN A 225 23.62 16.55 79.48
C ASN A 225 23.57 15.43 78.41
N GLY A 226 23.98 15.71 77.17
CA GLY A 226 24.07 14.70 76.09
C GLY A 226 23.46 15.16 74.77
N THR A 227 23.54 14.30 73.74
CA THR A 227 23.01 14.57 72.40
C THR A 227 21.62 13.95 72.23
N ASN A 228 20.63 14.77 71.86
CA ASN A 228 19.31 14.28 71.46
C ASN A 228 19.30 14.00 69.94
N VAL A 229 18.72 12.89 69.51
CA VAL A 229 18.64 12.48 68.10
C VAL A 229 17.18 12.25 67.73
N ASP A 230 16.66 13.10 66.85
CA ASP A 230 15.33 12.95 66.26
C ASP A 230 15.46 12.45 64.81
N VAL A 231 14.58 11.52 64.40
CA VAL A 231 14.60 10.90 63.07
C VAL A 231 13.24 11.04 62.44
N VAL A 232 13.18 11.71 61.29
CA VAL A 232 11.95 11.93 60.52
C VAL A 232 12.13 11.40 59.11
N TYR A 233 11.16 10.64 58.62
CA TYR A 233 11.12 10.23 57.21
C TYR A 233 10.35 11.26 56.37
N ARG A 234 10.84 11.51 55.17
CA ARG A 234 10.19 12.36 54.17
C ARG A 234 10.07 11.55 52.89
N GLU A 235 8.87 11.58 52.33
CA GLU A 235 8.49 10.80 51.16
C GLU A 235 7.98 11.76 50.10
N GLU A 236 8.20 11.39 48.85
CA GLU A 236 7.66 12.05 47.67
C GLU A 236 7.35 10.99 46.62
N THR A 237 6.20 11.16 45.98
CA THR A 237 5.79 10.39 44.80
C THR A 237 5.58 11.35 43.64
N ARG A 238 6.01 10.97 42.44
CA ARG A 238 5.85 11.76 41.22
C ARG A 238 5.40 10.87 40.06
N ASN A 239 4.40 11.34 39.32
CA ASN A 239 3.96 10.72 38.08
C ASN A 239 4.55 11.48 36.91
N VAL A 240 5.09 10.73 35.96
CA VAL A 240 5.66 11.23 34.71
C VAL A 240 5.12 10.40 33.56
N SER A 241 4.92 11.02 32.40
CA SER A 241 4.34 10.33 31.26
C SER A 241 4.84 10.86 29.92
N ASP A 242 4.69 10.02 28.90
CA ASP A 242 4.89 10.37 27.50
C ASP A 242 3.84 9.66 26.64
N SER A 243 3.47 10.30 25.53
CA SER A 243 2.32 9.91 24.72
C SER A 243 2.68 9.84 23.24
N ILE A 244 2.08 8.91 22.52
CA ILE A 244 2.24 8.75 21.08
C ILE A 244 0.88 8.54 20.40
N ASP A 245 0.63 9.34 19.36
CA ASP A 245 -0.55 9.20 18.50
C ASP A 245 -0.35 8.00 17.54
N VAL A 246 -1.33 7.10 17.51
CA VAL A 246 -1.30 5.88 16.70
C VAL A 246 -2.63 5.64 16.01
N GLU A 247 -2.62 4.84 14.94
CA GLU A 247 -3.82 4.28 14.34
C GLU A 247 -3.83 2.77 14.52
N VAL A 248 -4.81 2.26 15.26
CA VAL A 248 -4.97 0.81 15.40
C VAL A 248 -5.37 0.23 14.04
N TYR A 249 -4.54 -0.67 13.54
CA TYR A 249 -4.64 -1.18 12.19
C TYR A 249 -5.38 -2.52 12.19
N ASP A 250 -6.70 -2.46 12.06
CA ASP A 250 -7.54 -3.63 11.79
C ASP A 250 -7.99 -3.63 10.31
N LEU A 251 -7.68 -4.72 9.62
CA LEU A 251 -7.87 -4.85 8.18
C LEU A 251 -9.03 -5.80 7.89
N SER A 252 -9.95 -5.38 7.03
CA SER A 252 -11.02 -6.23 6.49
C SER A 252 -10.92 -6.28 4.98
N ALA A 253 -11.26 -7.44 4.40
CA ALA A 253 -11.25 -7.66 2.97
C ALA A 253 -12.54 -8.32 2.48
N TYR A 254 -13.05 -7.84 1.35
CA TYR A 254 -14.31 -8.23 0.75
C TYR A 254 -14.05 -8.82 -0.64
N PRO A 255 -14.01 -10.16 -0.77
CA PRO A 255 -13.72 -10.81 -2.03
C PRO A 255 -14.99 -10.97 -2.88
N TYR A 256 -14.80 -10.93 -4.19
CA TYR A 256 -15.77 -11.33 -5.20
C TYR A 256 -15.10 -12.29 -6.17
N TYR A 257 -15.84 -13.30 -6.62
CA TYR A 257 -15.31 -14.37 -7.48
C TYR A 257 -16.14 -14.50 -8.75
N ALA A 258 -15.48 -14.90 -9.83
CA ALA A 258 -16.12 -15.29 -11.07
C ALA A 258 -15.38 -16.47 -11.70
N GLU A 259 -16.10 -17.32 -12.41
CA GLU A 259 -15.49 -18.37 -13.25
C GLU A 259 -15.65 -17.99 -14.72
N TYR A 260 -14.55 -17.89 -15.44
CA TYR A 260 -14.57 -17.62 -16.87
C TYR A 260 -15.00 -18.88 -17.63
N PRO A 261 -15.73 -18.76 -18.75
CA PRO A 261 -16.16 -19.92 -19.55
C PRO A 261 -15.05 -20.78 -20.16
N ASN A 262 -13.77 -20.42 -19.99
CA ASN A 262 -12.61 -21.21 -20.36
C ASN A 262 -11.98 -21.98 -19.18
N GLY A 263 -12.52 -21.83 -17.95
CA GLY A 263 -12.03 -22.46 -16.73
C GLY A 263 -11.18 -21.55 -15.84
N ASP A 264 -10.77 -20.37 -16.31
CA ASP A 264 -9.99 -19.44 -15.49
C ASP A 264 -10.84 -18.88 -14.35
N SER A 265 -10.18 -18.50 -13.26
CA SER A 265 -10.80 -17.89 -12.10
C SER A 265 -10.53 -16.38 -12.06
N GLY A 266 -11.57 -15.60 -11.79
CA GLY A 266 -11.49 -14.18 -11.45
C GLY A 266 -11.65 -13.98 -9.95
N VAL A 267 -10.83 -13.12 -9.35
CA VAL A 267 -11.04 -12.61 -7.99
C VAL A 267 -10.87 -11.11 -7.96
N ALA A 268 -11.75 -10.42 -7.23
CA ALA A 268 -11.63 -9.01 -6.92
C ALA A 268 -11.70 -8.84 -5.42
N ILE A 269 -10.69 -8.21 -4.84
CA ILE A 269 -10.63 -7.98 -3.41
C ILE A 269 -10.67 -6.48 -3.16
N PHE A 270 -11.60 -6.06 -2.31
CA PHE A 270 -11.70 -4.71 -1.77
C PHE A 270 -11.29 -4.73 -0.31
N GLN A 271 -10.65 -3.66 0.16
CA GLN A 271 -10.17 -3.58 1.53
C GLN A 271 -10.59 -2.26 2.20
N SER A 272 -10.53 -2.24 3.54
CA SER A 272 -10.84 -1.06 4.36
C SER A 272 -9.65 -0.13 4.62
N ARG A 273 -8.41 -0.63 4.59
CA ARG A 273 -7.17 0.10 4.90
C ARG A 273 -6.01 -0.24 3.95
N PRO A 274 -5.00 0.66 3.77
CA PRO A 274 -3.79 0.35 3.02
C PRO A 274 -3.26 -1.05 3.32
N TRP A 275 -2.92 -1.84 2.31
CA TRP A 275 -2.65 -3.27 2.44
C TRP A 275 -1.44 -3.66 1.59
N GLN A 276 -0.77 -4.76 1.91
CA GLN A 276 0.41 -5.20 1.18
C GLN A 276 0.04 -5.91 -0.12
N GLY A 277 -0.84 -6.92 -0.03
CA GLY A 277 -1.08 -7.85 -1.12
C GLY A 277 -1.85 -9.08 -0.69
N TYR A 278 -2.18 -9.96 -1.64
CA TYR A 278 -2.81 -11.24 -1.39
C TYR A 278 -2.16 -12.38 -2.18
N THR A 279 -2.21 -13.58 -1.63
CA THR A 279 -1.82 -14.82 -2.31
C THR A 279 -3.03 -15.49 -2.94
N LEU A 280 -2.85 -16.11 -4.11
CA LEU A 280 -3.90 -16.83 -4.84
C LEU A 280 -3.80 -18.36 -4.72
N THR A 281 -2.68 -18.85 -4.20
CA THR A 281 -2.34 -20.27 -4.09
C THR A 281 -1.72 -20.54 -2.73
N GLU A 282 -1.92 -21.75 -2.20
CA GLU A 282 -1.39 -22.19 -0.91
C GLU A 282 0.14 -21.96 -0.76
N ASP A 283 0.91 -22.30 -1.80
CA ASP A 283 2.37 -22.15 -1.81
C ASP A 283 2.84 -20.67 -1.79
N GLY A 284 1.93 -19.71 -2.02
CA GLY A 284 2.24 -18.28 -2.02
C GLY A 284 3.11 -17.79 -3.19
N ASP A 285 3.38 -18.64 -4.16
CA ASP A 285 4.12 -18.32 -5.39
C ASP A 285 3.34 -17.36 -6.29
N THR A 286 2.03 -17.52 -6.32
CA THR A 286 1.12 -16.66 -7.07
C THR A 286 0.54 -15.60 -6.15
N ARG A 287 0.87 -14.34 -6.39
CA ARG A 287 0.46 -13.24 -5.52
C ARG A 287 0.25 -11.94 -6.27
N VAL A 288 -0.53 -11.06 -5.66
CA VAL A 288 -0.81 -9.72 -6.13
C VAL A 288 -0.47 -8.77 -5.01
N ARG A 289 0.20 -7.67 -5.32
CA ARG A 289 0.49 -6.60 -4.35
C ARG A 289 -0.11 -5.28 -4.82
N GLY A 290 -0.49 -4.47 -3.84
CA GLY A 290 -0.86 -3.08 -4.06
C GLY A 290 0.36 -2.22 -4.42
N VAL A 291 0.18 -0.90 -4.29
CA VAL A 291 1.24 0.09 -4.55
C VAL A 291 2.33 0.12 -3.47
N TRP A 292 2.10 -0.53 -2.33
CA TRP A 292 2.90 -0.35 -1.13
C TRP A 292 4.22 -1.14 -1.18
N ARG A 293 5.30 -0.46 -0.83
CA ARG A 293 6.62 -1.02 -0.52
C ARG A 293 7.06 -0.55 0.85
N PHE A 294 8.10 -1.19 1.36
CA PHE A 294 8.58 -0.95 2.71
C PHE A 294 10.07 -0.63 2.72
N TYR A 295 10.49 0.17 3.69
CA TYR A 295 11.89 0.31 4.11
C TYR A 295 11.90 0.39 5.64
N THR A 296 13.08 0.32 6.25
CA THR A 296 13.24 0.47 7.69
C THR A 296 14.09 1.68 7.98
N ALA A 297 13.77 2.42 9.03
CA ALA A 297 14.57 3.56 9.45
C ALA A 297 14.61 3.64 10.96
N ARG A 298 15.74 4.13 11.46
CA ARG A 298 15.90 4.43 12.89
C ARG A 298 15.20 5.73 13.28
N ASP A 299 14.82 5.83 14.54
CA ASP A 299 14.42 7.10 15.13
C ASP A 299 15.64 7.87 15.63
N THR A 300 16.04 8.90 14.87
CA THR A 300 17.21 9.72 15.18
C THR A 300 17.07 10.53 16.47
N SER A 301 15.87 10.63 17.05
CA SER A 301 15.67 11.30 18.35
C SER A 301 16.30 10.54 19.53
N TRP A 302 16.68 9.28 19.29
CA TRP A 302 17.40 8.40 20.19
C TRP A 302 18.88 8.21 19.80
N ASP A 303 19.43 8.99 18.86
CA ASP A 303 20.86 8.87 18.47
C ASP A 303 21.82 9.27 19.62
N ALA A 304 21.33 9.98 20.63
CA ALA A 304 22.11 10.43 21.78
C ALA A 304 21.28 10.35 23.07
N LEU A 305 21.99 10.23 24.20
CA LEU A 305 21.43 10.31 25.54
C LEU A 305 22.13 11.43 26.32
N VAL A 306 21.39 12.04 27.23
CA VAL A 306 21.90 13.06 28.15
C VAL A 306 22.04 12.43 29.53
N ARG A 307 23.27 12.38 30.03
CA ARG A 307 23.59 11.91 31.39
C ARG A 307 23.76 13.12 32.31
N SER A 308 22.87 13.26 33.29
CA SER A 308 22.82 14.39 34.20
C SER A 308 23.10 13.96 35.63
N ASN A 309 24.12 14.55 36.26
CA ASN A 309 24.40 14.41 37.68
C ASN A 309 24.24 15.77 38.38
N ARG A 310 24.44 15.79 39.71
CA ARG A 310 24.24 17.00 40.54
C ARG A 310 24.93 18.28 40.03
N THR A 311 26.03 18.15 39.30
CA THR A 311 26.90 19.28 38.94
C THR A 311 27.07 19.50 37.45
N ALA A 312 26.78 18.50 36.64
CA ALA A 312 27.05 18.52 35.20
C ALA A 312 26.04 17.65 34.45
N SER A 313 25.84 18.01 33.19
CA SER A 313 25.14 17.19 32.21
C SER A 313 26.06 16.98 31.01
N THR A 314 26.02 15.81 30.40
CA THR A 314 26.87 15.45 29.26
C THR A 314 26.08 14.60 28.28
N GLU A 315 26.16 14.95 27.01
CA GLU A 315 25.58 14.19 25.91
C GLU A 315 26.54 13.05 25.51
N VAL A 316 26.01 11.85 25.36
CA VAL A 316 26.72 10.63 24.97
C VAL A 316 25.97 9.95 23.82
N GLU A 317 26.66 9.09 23.06
CA GLU A 317 25.99 8.24 22.07
C GLU A 317 25.01 7.31 22.79
N SER A 318 23.86 7.04 22.17
CA SER A 318 22.90 6.11 22.72
C SER A 318 23.34 4.68 22.51
N ASP A 319 23.19 3.88 23.56
CA ASP A 319 23.44 2.44 23.51
C ASP A 319 22.26 1.67 22.86
N ALA A 320 21.11 2.33 22.65
CA ALA A 320 19.98 1.75 21.92
C ALA A 320 19.26 2.76 21.02
N ILE A 321 18.83 2.29 19.85
CA ILE A 321 18.25 3.05 18.77
C ILE A 321 17.05 2.26 18.20
N PRO A 322 15.80 2.74 18.38
CA PRO A 322 14.65 2.04 17.88
C PRO A 322 14.54 2.19 16.35
N VAL A 323 14.19 1.09 15.69
CA VAL A 323 13.95 1.01 14.25
C VAL A 323 12.47 0.73 13.97
N PHE A 324 11.94 1.44 12.96
CA PHE A 324 10.55 1.33 12.52
C PHE A 324 10.47 0.90 11.06
N VAL A 325 9.36 0.22 10.72
CA VAL A 325 9.00 -0.04 9.32
C VAL A 325 8.26 1.18 8.77
N HIS A 326 8.57 1.55 7.54
CA HIS A 326 7.93 2.63 6.80
C HIS A 326 7.29 2.08 5.53
N ALA A 327 6.01 2.36 5.30
CA ALA A 327 5.30 2.00 4.07
C ALA A 327 5.17 3.22 3.16
N TYR A 328 5.43 3.05 1.87
CA TYR A 328 5.31 4.12 0.87
C TYR A 328 4.74 3.59 -0.45
N PRO A 329 4.02 4.43 -1.23
CA PRO A 329 3.58 4.08 -2.57
C PRO A 329 4.76 4.12 -3.55
N SER A 330 5.06 2.97 -4.16
CA SER A 330 6.13 2.82 -5.14
C SER A 330 5.69 3.25 -6.54
N ARG A 331 6.62 3.86 -7.28
CA ARG A 331 6.47 4.17 -8.72
C ARG A 331 6.20 2.96 -9.60
N ILE A 332 6.51 1.75 -9.12
CA ILE A 332 6.27 0.51 -9.85
C ILE A 332 4.76 0.20 -9.97
N GLY A 333 3.95 0.72 -9.05
CA GLY A 333 2.51 0.45 -8.98
C GLY A 333 2.18 -0.97 -8.48
N PRO A 334 0.89 -1.36 -8.57
CA PRO A 334 0.46 -2.72 -8.25
C PRO A 334 1.11 -3.75 -9.18
N ARG A 335 1.38 -4.95 -8.66
CA ARG A 335 2.04 -6.02 -9.43
C ARG A 335 1.49 -7.39 -9.09
N ALA A 336 1.39 -8.20 -10.13
CA ALA A 336 1.23 -9.64 -10.03
C ALA A 336 2.59 -10.33 -10.12
N GLU A 337 2.75 -11.41 -9.37
CA GLU A 337 3.88 -12.32 -9.42
C GLU A 337 3.36 -13.76 -9.58
N PRO A 338 4.01 -14.61 -10.40
CA PRO A 338 5.15 -14.31 -11.28
C PRO A 338 4.81 -13.32 -12.41
N VAL A 339 5.81 -12.59 -12.93
CA VAL A 339 5.57 -11.48 -13.88
C VAL A 339 5.14 -11.95 -15.28
N ARG A 340 5.55 -13.15 -15.70
CA ARG A 340 5.28 -13.66 -17.06
C ARG A 340 4.11 -14.62 -17.13
N ASP A 341 4.08 -15.56 -16.19
CA ASP A 341 3.14 -16.68 -16.18
C ASP A 341 2.22 -16.62 -14.94
N GLY A 342 2.14 -15.46 -14.28
CA GLY A 342 1.27 -15.22 -13.15
C GLY A 342 -0.04 -14.52 -13.54
N PRO A 343 -0.82 -14.10 -12.53
CA PRO A 343 -2.16 -13.55 -12.74
C PRO A 343 -2.11 -12.23 -13.51
N GLU A 344 -3.15 -12.00 -14.32
CA GLU A 344 -3.34 -10.74 -15.01
C GLU A 344 -4.13 -9.79 -14.12
N ILE A 345 -3.61 -8.57 -13.89
CA ILE A 345 -4.38 -7.51 -13.24
C ILE A 345 -5.42 -6.98 -14.23
N VAL A 346 -6.68 -7.23 -13.92
CA VAL A 346 -7.83 -6.84 -14.75
C VAL A 346 -8.24 -5.39 -14.45
N ASP A 347 -8.26 -5.02 -13.17
CA ASP A 347 -8.67 -3.68 -12.74
C ASP A 347 -8.12 -3.34 -11.34
N THR A 348 -8.06 -2.05 -11.04
CA THR A 348 -7.63 -1.52 -9.75
C THR A 348 -8.48 -0.33 -9.34
N TRP A 349 -8.87 -0.28 -8.07
CA TRP A 349 -9.67 0.82 -7.52
C TRP A 349 -8.92 1.54 -6.43
N GLY A 350 -9.16 2.84 -6.32
CA GLY A 350 -8.78 3.63 -5.17
C GLY A 350 -9.09 5.10 -5.37
N THR A 351 -8.60 5.90 -4.45
CA THR A 351 -8.66 7.35 -4.48
C THR A 351 -7.34 7.92 -4.96
N ASP A 352 -7.42 9.00 -5.75
CA ASP A 352 -6.25 9.77 -6.14
C ASP A 352 -5.74 10.58 -4.94
N ARG A 353 -4.45 10.47 -4.66
CA ARG A 353 -3.75 11.22 -3.60
C ARG A 353 -2.55 11.98 -4.15
N PRO A 354 -2.18 13.14 -3.58
CA PRO A 354 -0.91 13.79 -3.85
C PRO A 354 0.29 12.91 -3.48
N SER A 355 1.46 13.20 -4.05
CA SER A 355 2.69 12.48 -3.70
C SER A 355 3.07 12.66 -2.22
N PRO A 356 3.49 11.60 -1.52
CA PRO A 356 4.05 11.68 -0.17
C PRO A 356 5.55 11.99 -0.15
N ALA A 357 6.19 12.29 -1.29
CA ALA A 357 7.65 12.45 -1.36
C ALA A 357 8.21 13.47 -0.35
N GLY A 358 7.44 14.52 0.01
CA GLY A 358 7.82 15.50 1.03
C GLY A 358 7.89 14.95 2.47
N THR A 359 7.35 13.77 2.73
CA THR A 359 7.40 13.08 4.04
C THR A 359 8.57 12.09 4.14
N ILE A 360 9.24 11.81 3.03
CA ILE A 360 10.41 10.94 2.97
C ILE A 360 11.64 11.76 3.41
N GLY A 361 12.48 11.17 4.25
CA GLY A 361 13.68 11.83 4.74
C GLY A 361 14.63 12.26 3.61
N LYS A 362 15.32 13.38 3.80
CA LYS A 362 16.33 13.89 2.86
C LYS A 362 17.49 12.91 2.57
N ASN A 363 17.71 11.96 3.47
CA ASN A 363 18.73 10.90 3.39
C ASN A 363 18.07 9.53 3.19
N VAL A 364 16.93 9.49 2.48
CA VAL A 364 16.25 8.25 2.14
C VAL A 364 16.08 8.18 0.62
N ASN A 365 16.78 7.24 0.00
CA ASN A 365 16.89 6.99 -1.43
C ASN A 365 16.05 5.78 -1.85
N ILE A 366 14.75 6.02 -2.06
CA ILE A 366 13.76 4.99 -2.45
C ILE A 366 12.92 5.41 -3.66
N GLU A 367 12.24 4.45 -4.28
CA GLU A 367 11.41 4.64 -5.47
C GLU A 367 9.98 5.15 -5.19
N VAL A 368 9.84 6.17 -4.34
CA VAL A 368 8.54 6.79 -4.01
C VAL A 368 7.92 7.52 -5.22
N VAL A 369 6.59 7.47 -5.36
CA VAL A 369 5.87 8.28 -6.36
C VAL A 369 6.14 9.77 -6.16
N ASN A 370 6.48 10.48 -7.24
CA ASN A 370 6.82 11.91 -7.22
C ASN A 370 5.69 12.80 -7.78
N GLN A 371 4.58 12.20 -8.20
CA GLN A 371 3.37 12.86 -8.69
C GLN A 371 2.15 12.27 -7.94
N SER A 372 0.97 12.80 -8.20
CA SER A 372 -0.26 12.19 -7.70
C SER A 372 -0.34 10.71 -8.11
N TYR A 373 -0.86 9.88 -7.23
CA TYR A 373 -0.99 8.45 -7.45
C TYR A 373 -2.37 7.98 -7.01
N THR A 374 -2.88 6.94 -7.65
CA THR A 374 -4.11 6.28 -7.23
C THR A 374 -3.75 5.19 -6.23
N THR A 375 -4.39 5.23 -5.07
CA THR A 375 -4.31 4.16 -4.08
C THR A 375 -4.88 2.85 -4.64
N THR A 376 -4.61 1.72 -3.97
CA THR A 376 -5.17 0.41 -4.35
C THR A 376 -6.09 -0.08 -3.25
N TYR A 377 -7.30 0.46 -3.15
CA TYR A 377 -8.39 -0.02 -2.28
C TYR A 377 -9.13 -1.25 -2.82
N GLY A 378 -8.95 -1.57 -4.10
CA GLY A 378 -9.28 -2.88 -4.62
C GLY A 378 -8.39 -3.29 -5.76
N VAL A 379 -8.24 -4.59 -5.97
CA VAL A 379 -7.54 -5.15 -7.13
C VAL A 379 -8.27 -6.41 -7.60
N ALA A 380 -8.58 -6.43 -8.90
CA ALA A 380 -9.14 -7.58 -9.58
C ALA A 380 -8.09 -8.25 -10.46
N VAL A 381 -8.05 -9.57 -10.40
CA VAL A 381 -7.16 -10.39 -11.20
C VAL A 381 -7.89 -11.55 -11.84
N ARG A 382 -7.30 -12.02 -12.94
CA ARG A 382 -7.62 -13.28 -13.61
C ARG A 382 -6.43 -14.21 -13.49
N ALA A 383 -6.69 -15.45 -13.08
CA ALA A 383 -5.68 -16.50 -12.93
C ALA A 383 -6.25 -17.83 -13.46
N GLU A 384 -5.38 -18.78 -13.80
CA GLU A 384 -5.81 -20.12 -14.24
C GLU A 384 -6.63 -20.83 -13.15
N ALA A 385 -6.18 -20.76 -11.90
CA ALA A 385 -6.86 -21.31 -10.73
C ALA A 385 -6.66 -20.40 -9.52
N ILE A 386 -7.65 -20.38 -8.63
CA ILE A 386 -7.60 -19.68 -7.35
C ILE A 386 -8.05 -20.65 -6.28
N ASP A 387 -7.24 -20.82 -5.24
CA ASP A 387 -7.66 -21.50 -4.04
C ASP A 387 -8.25 -20.48 -3.06
N ARG A 388 -9.55 -20.58 -2.84
CA ARG A 388 -10.32 -19.64 -2.04
C ARG A 388 -10.08 -19.83 -0.55
N ASP A 389 -9.78 -21.06 -0.13
CA ASP A 389 -9.59 -21.39 1.29
C ASP A 389 -8.22 -20.92 1.79
N THR A 390 -7.25 -20.75 0.88
CA THR A 390 -5.90 -20.25 1.16
C THR A 390 -5.69 -18.79 0.75
N LEU A 391 -6.77 -18.10 0.38
CA LEU A 391 -6.74 -16.67 0.08
C LEU A 391 -6.33 -15.89 1.34
N HIS A 392 -5.14 -15.32 1.29
CA HIS A 392 -4.57 -14.58 2.40
C HIS A 392 -4.30 -13.15 2.01
N VAL A 393 -4.94 -12.19 2.66
CA VAL A 393 -4.77 -10.75 2.42
C VAL A 393 -3.90 -10.17 3.52
N ALA A 394 -2.67 -9.80 3.18
CA ALA A 394 -1.69 -9.26 4.12
C ALA A 394 -1.78 -7.72 4.20
N GLY A 395 -1.70 -7.20 5.42
CA GLY A 395 -1.68 -5.77 5.69
C GLY A 395 -0.29 -5.13 5.59
N ILE A 396 -0.24 -3.81 5.82
CA ILE A 396 1.03 -3.06 5.88
C ILE A 396 1.71 -3.12 7.25
N VAL A 397 1.00 -3.55 8.30
CA VAL A 397 1.59 -3.85 9.61
C VAL A 397 1.91 -5.33 9.67
N ARG A 398 3.15 -5.68 10.07
CA ARG A 398 3.58 -7.07 10.13
C ARG A 398 2.68 -7.88 11.06
N GLY A 399 2.27 -9.06 10.61
CA GLY A 399 1.44 -9.99 11.39
C GLY A 399 -0.05 -9.67 11.37
N VAL A 400 -0.46 -8.52 10.81
CA VAL A 400 -1.88 -8.19 10.63
C VAL A 400 -2.35 -8.66 9.25
N ASN A 401 -3.35 -9.53 9.28
CA ASN A 401 -3.99 -10.09 8.10
C ASN A 401 -5.46 -9.67 8.08
N ALA A 402 -6.05 -9.58 6.89
CA ALA A 402 -7.42 -9.15 6.78
C ALA A 402 -8.39 -10.22 7.30
N SER A 403 -9.40 -9.79 8.04
CA SER A 403 -10.62 -10.57 8.23
C SER A 403 -11.38 -10.61 6.90
N ILE A 404 -11.66 -11.82 6.38
CA ILE A 404 -12.43 -12.00 5.16
C ILE A 404 -13.92 -11.86 5.48
N VAL A 405 -14.59 -10.89 4.84
CA VAL A 405 -15.99 -10.58 5.06
C VAL A 405 -16.77 -10.80 3.76
N GLU A 406 -17.72 -11.71 3.79
CA GLU A 406 -18.60 -11.96 2.65
C GLU A 406 -19.56 -10.77 2.41
N PRO A 407 -19.62 -10.22 1.18
CA PRO A 407 -20.58 -9.19 0.83
C PRO A 407 -22.03 -9.65 1.00
N VAL A 408 -22.92 -8.75 1.42
CA VAL A 408 -24.35 -9.05 1.65
C VAL A 408 -25.06 -9.61 0.40
N ALA A 409 -24.66 -9.14 -0.78
CA ALA A 409 -25.20 -9.61 -2.07
C ALA A 409 -24.58 -10.93 -2.55
N GLY A 410 -23.69 -11.54 -1.76
CA GLY A 410 -22.90 -12.71 -2.12
C GLY A 410 -21.60 -12.35 -2.85
N SER A 411 -20.60 -13.21 -2.70
CA SER A 411 -19.29 -13.07 -3.33
C SER A 411 -19.26 -13.53 -4.80
N GLU A 412 -20.12 -14.47 -5.19
CA GLU A 412 -20.12 -15.03 -6.54
C GLU A 412 -20.71 -14.08 -7.58
N ARG A 413 -20.13 -14.11 -8.78
CA ARG A 413 -20.60 -13.38 -9.97
C ARG A 413 -20.74 -14.34 -11.13
N GLN A 414 -21.86 -14.24 -11.84
CA GLN A 414 -22.10 -15.09 -13.01
C GLN A 414 -21.42 -14.50 -14.23
N LEU A 415 -20.52 -15.26 -14.87
CA LEU A 415 -19.88 -14.86 -16.12
C LEU A 415 -20.17 -15.89 -17.22
N ARG A 416 -20.98 -15.49 -18.20
CA ARG A 416 -21.56 -16.38 -19.22
C ARG A 416 -21.02 -16.12 -20.62
N ARG A 417 -21.26 -17.07 -21.53
CA ARG A 417 -21.07 -16.85 -22.97
C ARG A 417 -22.24 -16.05 -23.54
N SER A 418 -21.92 -15.07 -24.37
CA SER A 418 -22.90 -14.41 -25.24
C SER A 418 -23.00 -15.16 -26.57
N ASN A 419 -24.11 -14.95 -27.28
CA ASN A 419 -24.34 -15.42 -28.64
C ASN A 419 -24.70 -14.20 -29.50
N LEU A 420 -23.77 -13.79 -30.34
CA LEU A 420 -23.90 -12.71 -31.30
C LEU A 420 -24.14 -13.30 -32.69
N THR A 421 -25.21 -12.84 -33.35
CA THR A 421 -25.49 -13.18 -34.75
C THR A 421 -25.61 -11.92 -35.58
N ALA A 422 -25.27 -12.03 -36.87
CA ALA A 422 -25.35 -10.94 -37.83
C ALA A 422 -25.91 -11.45 -39.16
N GLU A 423 -26.99 -10.82 -39.64
CA GLU A 423 -27.72 -11.26 -40.83
C GLU A 423 -28.09 -10.06 -41.72
N VAL A 424 -28.15 -10.28 -43.04
CA VAL A 424 -28.62 -9.26 -43.99
C VAL A 424 -30.15 -9.30 -44.02
N LEU A 425 -30.80 -8.21 -43.59
CA LEU A 425 -32.26 -8.07 -43.69
C LEU A 425 -32.69 -7.65 -45.08
N GLN A 426 -32.01 -6.63 -45.61
CA GLN A 426 -32.32 -6.04 -46.90
C GLN A 426 -31.03 -5.54 -47.53
N GLN A 427 -30.93 -5.66 -48.85
CA GLN A 427 -29.83 -5.08 -49.61
C GLN A 427 -30.33 -4.51 -50.94
N ASN A 428 -29.69 -3.45 -51.40
CA ASN A 428 -29.88 -2.87 -52.71
C ASN A 428 -28.52 -2.78 -53.44
N GLN A 429 -28.41 -1.93 -54.46
CA GLN A 429 -27.18 -1.78 -55.26
C GLN A 429 -26.04 -1.07 -54.53
N SER A 430 -26.36 -0.28 -53.51
CA SER A 430 -25.41 0.62 -52.83
C SER A 430 -25.43 0.51 -51.31
N GLN A 431 -26.29 -0.31 -50.71
CA GLN A 431 -26.46 -0.41 -49.26
C GLN A 431 -26.96 -1.80 -48.86
N ALA A 432 -26.60 -2.25 -47.66
CA ALA A 432 -27.28 -3.33 -46.95
C ALA A 432 -27.64 -2.94 -45.52
N THR A 433 -28.82 -3.35 -45.10
CA THR A 433 -29.29 -3.26 -43.71
C THR A 433 -29.04 -4.60 -43.03
N LEU A 434 -28.23 -4.57 -41.98
CA LEU A 434 -27.82 -5.70 -41.17
C LEU A 434 -28.65 -5.72 -39.88
N ARG A 435 -29.11 -6.91 -39.50
CA ARG A 435 -29.64 -7.20 -38.16
C ARG A 435 -28.53 -7.85 -37.35
N ILE A 436 -28.27 -7.26 -36.19
CA ILE A 436 -27.35 -7.79 -35.21
C ILE A 436 -28.17 -8.18 -33.99
N GLU A 437 -28.04 -9.41 -33.53
CA GLU A 437 -28.80 -9.93 -32.39
C GLU A 437 -27.84 -10.50 -31.35
N LEU A 438 -28.01 -10.08 -30.10
CA LEU A 438 -27.17 -10.44 -28.97
C LEU A 438 -28.01 -11.09 -27.88
N ARG A 439 -27.68 -12.33 -27.54
CA ARG A 439 -28.41 -13.12 -26.54
C ARG A 439 -27.48 -13.79 -25.54
N ASP A 440 -28.02 -14.07 -24.36
CA ASP A 440 -27.44 -14.98 -23.40
C ASP A 440 -27.45 -16.40 -24.01
N ASN A 441 -26.28 -17.05 -24.09
CA ASN A 441 -26.17 -18.35 -24.73
C ASN A 441 -26.80 -19.50 -23.92
N GLU A 442 -26.98 -19.33 -22.62
CA GLU A 442 -27.56 -20.33 -21.72
C GLU A 442 -29.07 -20.21 -21.66
N THR A 443 -29.59 -19.00 -21.46
CA THR A 443 -31.02 -18.76 -21.25
C THR A 443 -31.78 -18.36 -22.53
N GLY A 444 -31.06 -17.88 -23.56
CA GLY A 444 -31.65 -17.29 -24.76
C GLY A 444 -32.25 -15.90 -24.55
N ALA A 445 -32.16 -15.33 -23.35
CA ALA A 445 -32.66 -13.99 -23.04
C ALA A 445 -31.88 -12.91 -23.84
N PRO A 446 -32.54 -11.82 -24.27
CA PRO A 446 -31.85 -10.72 -24.95
C PRO A 446 -30.88 -10.01 -24.00
N ILE A 447 -29.68 -9.69 -24.49
CA ILE A 447 -28.72 -8.86 -23.75
C ILE A 447 -28.92 -7.40 -24.16
N ILE A 448 -29.36 -6.58 -23.21
CA ILE A 448 -29.68 -5.17 -23.41
C ILE A 448 -28.44 -4.34 -23.09
N LEU A 449 -28.00 -3.50 -24.03
CA LEU A 449 -26.79 -2.67 -23.86
C LEU A 449 -27.14 -1.24 -23.40
N ASP A 450 -28.27 -0.69 -23.84
CA ASP A 450 -28.84 0.57 -23.34
C ASP A 450 -29.78 0.31 -22.16
N ASP A 451 -29.21 0.00 -21.00
CA ASP A 451 -29.98 -0.18 -19.76
C ASP A 451 -29.56 0.88 -18.72
N SER A 452 -30.30 1.98 -18.71
CA SER A 452 -30.15 3.08 -17.74
C SER A 452 -30.62 2.72 -16.33
N SER A 453 -31.31 1.60 -16.15
CA SER A 453 -31.80 1.12 -14.84
C SER A 453 -30.86 0.12 -14.16
N ARG A 454 -29.74 -0.22 -14.83
CA ARG A 454 -28.79 -1.23 -14.35
C ARG A 454 -28.11 -0.82 -13.05
N TRP A 455 -28.22 -1.69 -12.06
CA TRP A 455 -27.51 -1.57 -10.78
C TRP A 455 -26.14 -2.25 -10.87
N TYR A 456 -25.11 -1.56 -10.39
CA TYR A 456 -23.73 -2.05 -10.38
C TYR A 456 -23.36 -2.47 -8.95
N PRO A 457 -23.17 -3.77 -8.68
CA PRO A 457 -22.96 -4.25 -7.32
C PRO A 457 -21.56 -3.93 -6.77
N ILE A 458 -20.59 -3.63 -7.63
CA ILE A 458 -19.23 -3.24 -7.26
C ILE A 458 -18.96 -1.86 -7.86
N GLY A 459 -18.55 -0.90 -7.02
CA GLY A 459 -18.29 0.49 -7.44
C GLY A 459 -17.13 0.62 -8.43
N GLY A 460 -17.16 1.64 -9.30
CA GLY A 460 -16.11 1.92 -10.29
C GLY A 460 -16.64 2.65 -11.53
N THR A 461 -15.76 2.95 -12.48
CA THR A 461 -16.18 3.47 -13.80
C THR A 461 -17.04 2.43 -14.50
N THR A 462 -18.33 2.71 -14.63
CA THR A 462 -19.31 1.82 -15.24
C THR A 462 -19.10 1.79 -16.75
N ARG A 463 -18.47 0.73 -17.26
CA ARG A 463 -18.44 0.46 -18.70
C ARG A 463 -19.63 -0.41 -19.07
N ASN A 464 -20.60 0.19 -19.73
CA ASN A 464 -21.62 -0.56 -20.46
C ASN A 464 -20.96 -1.33 -21.61
N GLY A 465 -21.43 -2.56 -21.84
CA GLY A 465 -21.03 -3.30 -23.03
C GLY A 465 -21.57 -2.63 -24.30
N TYR A 466 -20.89 -2.79 -25.42
CA TYR A 466 -21.31 -2.25 -26.71
C TYR A 466 -20.88 -3.17 -27.85
N ILE A 467 -21.45 -2.99 -29.04
CA ILE A 467 -21.05 -3.73 -30.24
C ILE A 467 -20.32 -2.78 -31.19
N THR A 468 -19.28 -3.27 -31.87
CA THR A 468 -18.65 -2.56 -33.00
C THR A 468 -18.89 -3.30 -34.30
N ILE A 469 -19.32 -2.59 -35.33
CA ILE A 469 -19.45 -3.10 -36.70
C ILE A 469 -19.17 -1.94 -37.67
N ALA A 470 -18.47 -2.21 -38.79
CA ALA A 470 -18.14 -1.18 -39.80
C ALA A 470 -17.47 0.08 -39.22
N GLY A 471 -16.70 -0.05 -38.13
CA GLY A 471 -16.07 1.08 -37.44
C GLY A 471 -17.00 1.93 -36.56
N GLN A 472 -18.28 1.55 -36.43
CA GLN A 472 -19.28 2.24 -35.62
C GLN A 472 -19.60 1.46 -34.35
N GLN A 473 -19.84 2.18 -33.26
CA GLN A 473 -20.38 1.63 -32.01
C GLN A 473 -21.91 1.62 -32.08
N VAL A 474 -22.50 0.48 -31.73
CA VAL A 474 -23.96 0.27 -31.75
C VAL A 474 -24.40 -0.43 -30.47
N GLU A 475 -25.62 -0.09 -30.05
CA GLU A 475 -26.27 -0.61 -28.85
C GLU A 475 -27.52 -1.39 -29.24
N THR A 476 -27.81 -2.45 -28.49
CA THR A 476 -29.04 -3.24 -28.68
C THR A 476 -30.19 -2.61 -27.93
N ASN A 477 -31.39 -2.70 -28.52
CA ASN A 477 -32.62 -2.32 -27.85
C ASN A 477 -33.04 -3.36 -26.79
N ALA A 478 -34.22 -3.16 -26.17
CA ALA A 478 -34.78 -4.06 -25.15
C ALA A 478 -35.02 -5.51 -25.63
N SER A 479 -35.02 -5.76 -26.94
CA SER A 479 -35.12 -7.11 -27.52
C SER A 479 -33.75 -7.72 -27.88
N GLY A 480 -32.64 -7.07 -27.52
CA GLY A 480 -31.29 -7.54 -27.82
C GLY A 480 -30.89 -7.36 -29.29
N VAL A 481 -31.54 -6.44 -30.01
CA VAL A 481 -31.33 -6.26 -31.46
C VAL A 481 -30.82 -4.86 -31.77
N ALA A 482 -29.86 -4.79 -32.69
CA ALA A 482 -29.40 -3.55 -33.33
C ALA A 482 -29.56 -3.66 -34.86
N ILE A 483 -29.94 -2.56 -35.50
CA ILE A 483 -30.11 -2.48 -36.96
C ILE A 483 -29.11 -1.45 -37.49
N VAL A 484 -28.29 -1.86 -38.45
CA VAL A 484 -27.19 -1.03 -38.98
C VAL A 484 -27.22 -1.03 -40.50
N THR A 485 -27.05 0.12 -41.12
CA THR A 485 -26.90 0.22 -42.59
C THR A 485 -25.44 0.41 -42.95
N VAL A 486 -24.96 -0.34 -43.93
CA VAL A 486 -23.60 -0.27 -44.47
C VAL A 486 -23.65 -0.04 -45.98
N ASP A 487 -22.74 0.78 -46.50
CA ASP A 487 -22.79 1.25 -47.89
C ASP A 487 -21.88 0.46 -48.83
N ASP A 488 -20.77 -0.09 -48.33
CA ASP A 488 -19.80 -0.79 -49.19
C ASP A 488 -20.05 -2.31 -49.26
N PRO A 489 -20.04 -2.94 -50.44
CA PRO A 489 -20.08 -4.39 -50.55
C PRO A 489 -18.86 -5.02 -49.87
N GLY A 490 -19.05 -6.03 -49.02
CA GLY A 490 -17.94 -6.60 -48.28
C GLY A 490 -18.30 -7.59 -47.19
N ILE A 491 -17.29 -7.90 -46.38
CA ILE A 491 -17.40 -8.73 -45.18
C ILE A 491 -17.36 -7.80 -43.98
N TYR A 492 -18.37 -7.90 -43.13
CA TYR A 492 -18.54 -7.11 -41.93
C TYR A 492 -18.51 -8.02 -40.72
N THR A 493 -17.61 -7.73 -39.78
CA THR A 493 -17.52 -8.44 -38.51
C THR A 493 -18.09 -7.54 -37.41
N ALA A 494 -19.20 -7.97 -36.82
CA ALA A 494 -19.69 -7.44 -35.56
C ALA A 494 -18.86 -8.05 -34.41
N ARG A 495 -18.45 -7.23 -33.46
CA ARG A 495 -17.79 -7.66 -32.22
C ARG A 495 -18.51 -7.08 -31.03
N TYR A 496 -18.93 -7.94 -30.12
CA TYR A 496 -19.44 -7.53 -28.82
C TYR A 496 -18.29 -7.32 -27.84
N HIS A 497 -18.25 -6.13 -27.25
CA HIS A 497 -17.35 -5.74 -26.17
C HIS A 497 -18.17 -5.71 -24.88
N PRO A 498 -18.10 -6.76 -24.03
CA PRO A 498 -18.94 -6.85 -22.85
C PRO A 498 -18.53 -5.86 -21.77
N GLY A 499 -19.46 -5.61 -20.84
CA GLY A 499 -19.14 -5.02 -19.54
C GLY A 499 -18.36 -6.01 -18.67
N SER A 500 -17.67 -5.50 -17.66
CA SER A 500 -16.91 -6.34 -16.73
C SER A 500 -17.83 -7.07 -15.74
N TRP A 501 -17.49 -8.30 -15.36
CA TRP A 501 -18.16 -9.04 -14.26
C TRP A 501 -18.06 -8.34 -12.90
N LEU A 502 -17.13 -7.40 -12.80
CA LEU A 502 -17.02 -6.52 -11.65
C LEU A 502 -18.28 -5.64 -11.53
N GLY A 503 -18.76 -5.08 -12.64
CA GLY A 503 -19.95 -4.23 -12.65
C GLY A 503 -21.26 -4.92 -13.02
N HIS A 504 -21.23 -6.15 -13.52
CA HIS A 504 -22.39 -6.82 -14.12
C HIS A 504 -22.60 -8.20 -13.50
N ASP A 505 -23.86 -8.54 -13.20
CA ASP A 505 -24.26 -9.86 -12.77
C ASP A 505 -25.68 -10.19 -13.30
N PRO A 506 -25.84 -11.08 -14.29
CA PRO A 506 -24.78 -11.79 -14.99
C PRO A 506 -23.95 -10.86 -15.88
N ALA A 507 -22.68 -11.20 -16.05
CA ALA A 507 -21.78 -10.65 -17.03
C ALA A 507 -21.53 -11.62 -18.19
N TYR A 508 -20.90 -11.12 -19.25
CA TYR A 508 -20.70 -11.88 -20.48
C TYR A 508 -19.26 -11.79 -20.98
N VAL A 509 -18.81 -12.81 -21.69
CA VAL A 509 -17.58 -12.75 -22.50
C VAL A 509 -17.85 -12.24 -23.92
N SER A 510 -16.80 -11.73 -24.56
CA SER A 510 -16.86 -11.19 -25.92
C SER A 510 -17.28 -12.26 -26.93
N ASP A 511 -18.02 -11.86 -27.96
CA ASP A 511 -18.37 -12.71 -29.08
C ASP A 511 -18.27 -11.93 -30.41
N THR A 512 -18.13 -12.65 -31.52
CA THR A 512 -17.99 -12.07 -32.86
C THR A 512 -18.88 -12.78 -33.87
N ALA A 513 -19.56 -12.02 -34.71
CA ALA A 513 -20.37 -12.53 -35.81
C ALA A 513 -19.90 -11.88 -37.12
N THR A 514 -19.84 -12.66 -38.20
CA THR A 514 -19.46 -12.13 -39.51
C THR A 514 -20.58 -12.32 -40.51
N VAL A 515 -20.91 -11.25 -41.22
CA VAL A 515 -21.90 -11.22 -42.29
C VAL A 515 -21.24 -10.69 -43.56
N ARG A 516 -21.60 -11.27 -44.69
CA ARG A 516 -21.14 -10.82 -46.00
C ARG A 516 -22.34 -10.39 -46.82
N TRP A 517 -22.23 -9.24 -47.48
CA TRP A 517 -23.20 -8.81 -48.46
C TRP A 517 -22.51 -8.33 -49.73
N HIS A 518 -23.20 -8.48 -50.85
CA HIS A 518 -22.73 -8.00 -52.14
C HIS A 518 -23.94 -7.72 -53.05
N PRO A 519 -23.92 -6.69 -53.90
CA PRO A 519 -25.01 -6.37 -54.82
C PRO A 519 -25.38 -7.58 -55.69
N LEU A 520 -24.39 -8.26 -56.26
CA LEU A 520 -24.56 -9.50 -57.06
C LEU A 520 -24.91 -10.75 -56.22
N GLY A 521 -25.10 -10.62 -54.90
CA GLY A 521 -25.57 -11.69 -54.03
C GLY A 521 -27.05 -12.01 -54.22
N THR A 522 -27.81 -11.17 -54.93
CA THR A 522 -29.24 -11.37 -55.20
C THR A 522 -29.55 -11.36 -56.71
N ILE A 523 -30.65 -12.03 -57.10
CA ILE A 523 -31.14 -12.08 -58.49
C ILE A 523 -31.38 -10.67 -59.05
N ASN A 524 -31.93 -9.76 -58.23
CA ASN A 524 -32.16 -8.37 -58.62
C ASN A 524 -30.85 -7.61 -58.89
N GLY A 525 -29.78 -7.90 -58.15
CA GLY A 525 -28.46 -7.32 -58.42
C GLY A 525 -27.86 -7.79 -59.74
N TRP A 526 -28.08 -9.06 -60.11
CA TRP A 526 -27.71 -9.56 -61.43
C TRP A 526 -28.49 -8.88 -62.56
N PHE A 527 -29.81 -8.69 -62.40
CA PHE A 527 -30.60 -7.95 -63.39
C PHE A 527 -30.16 -6.50 -63.54
N ALA A 528 -29.88 -5.82 -62.43
CA ALA A 528 -29.34 -4.47 -62.43
C ALA A 528 -28.01 -4.37 -63.19
N PHE A 529 -27.09 -5.29 -62.91
CA PHE A 529 -25.80 -5.36 -63.59
C PHE A 529 -25.94 -5.60 -65.09
N LEU A 530 -26.80 -6.54 -65.50
CA LEU A 530 -27.07 -6.80 -66.92
C LEU A 530 -27.71 -5.59 -67.62
N PHE A 531 -28.59 -4.87 -66.92
CA PHE A 531 -29.21 -3.65 -67.43
C PHE A 531 -28.20 -2.52 -67.61
N GLU A 532 -27.30 -2.32 -66.63
CA GLU A 532 -26.24 -1.33 -66.69
C GLU A 532 -25.22 -1.63 -67.79
N ILE A 533 -24.80 -2.89 -67.92
CA ILE A 533 -24.03 -3.40 -69.06
C ILE A 533 -24.75 -3.07 -70.37
N PHE A 534 -26.04 -3.40 -70.48
CA PHE A 534 -26.80 -3.16 -71.69
C PHE A 534 -26.80 -1.68 -72.08
N TRP A 535 -27.04 -0.76 -71.13
CA TRP A 535 -26.95 0.69 -71.35
C TRP A 535 -25.56 1.13 -71.79
N GLN A 536 -24.51 0.60 -71.20
CA GLN A 536 -23.13 0.94 -71.56
C GLN A 536 -22.72 0.41 -72.94
N PHE A 537 -23.41 -0.62 -73.43
CA PHE A 537 -23.26 -1.11 -74.79
C PHE A 537 -24.11 -0.36 -75.83
N ILE A 538 -25.07 0.48 -75.45
CA ILE A 538 -25.89 1.26 -76.40
C ILE A 538 -25.05 2.11 -77.37
N PRO A 539 -24.01 2.85 -76.95
CA PRO A 539 -23.16 3.59 -77.88
C PRO A 539 -22.51 2.69 -78.92
N PHE A 540 -22.12 1.46 -78.55
CA PHE A 540 -21.57 0.47 -79.48
C PHE A 540 -22.64 -0.07 -80.41
N PHE A 541 -23.85 -0.34 -79.93
CA PHE A 541 -24.98 -0.73 -80.79
C PHE A 541 -25.37 0.40 -81.76
N VAL A 542 -25.37 1.66 -81.32
CA VAL A 542 -25.62 2.83 -82.17
C VAL A 542 -24.50 3.00 -83.20
N MET A 543 -23.24 2.86 -82.80
CA MET A 543 -22.09 2.94 -83.71
C MET A 543 -22.08 1.79 -84.72
N PHE A 544 -22.40 0.57 -84.28
CA PHE A 544 -22.56 -0.61 -85.14
C PHE A 544 -23.71 -0.43 -86.13
N TYR A 545 -24.87 0.05 -85.67
CA TYR A 545 -26.01 0.33 -86.53
C TYR A 545 -25.72 1.47 -87.52
N ALA A 546 -25.12 2.57 -87.07
CA ALA A 546 -24.71 3.68 -87.92
C ALA A 546 -23.66 3.24 -88.95
N GLY A 547 -22.64 2.46 -88.56
CA GLY A 547 -21.65 1.87 -89.45
C GLY A 547 -22.26 0.93 -90.47
N HIS A 548 -23.22 0.08 -90.06
CA HIS A 548 -23.92 -0.81 -90.98
C HIS A 548 -24.84 -0.05 -91.96
N ARG A 549 -25.45 1.08 -91.53
CA ARG A 549 -26.22 1.97 -92.40
C ARG A 549 -25.32 2.74 -93.38
N LEU A 550 -24.14 3.17 -92.94
CA LEU A 550 -23.13 3.82 -93.78
C LEU A 550 -22.60 2.84 -94.85
N LEU A 551 -22.35 1.59 -94.48
CA LEU A 551 -22.00 0.51 -95.42
C LEU A 551 -23.13 0.18 -96.41
N ARG A 552 -24.39 0.37 -96.04
CA ARG A 552 -25.54 0.26 -96.96
C ARG A 552 -25.71 1.47 -97.88
N MET A 553 -25.25 2.65 -97.49
CA MET A 553 -25.23 3.85 -98.36
C MET A 553 -23.99 3.92 -99.26
N LEU A 554 -22.91 3.20 -98.92
CA LEU A 554 -21.67 3.11 -99.70
C LEU A 554 -21.45 1.72 -100.34
N GLY A 555 -22.46 0.84 -100.28
CA GLY A 555 -22.46 -0.44 -100.98
C GLY A 555 -22.75 -0.23 -102.47
N PRO A 556 -22.05 -0.91 -103.39
CA PRO A 556 -22.17 -0.64 -104.82
C PRO A 556 -23.54 -1.12 -105.35
N GLU A 557 -24.39 -0.19 -105.76
CA GLU A 557 -25.48 -0.46 -106.71
C GLU A 557 -24.96 -0.28 -108.15
N ASP A 558 -25.15 -1.33 -108.95
CA ASP A 558 -25.22 -1.38 -110.42
C ASP A 558 -24.14 -0.69 -111.28
N LEU A 559 -23.15 -1.47 -111.70
CA LEU A 559 -22.42 -1.26 -112.95
C LEU A 559 -22.16 -2.59 -113.68
N PHE A 560 -23.21 -3.22 -114.21
CA PHE A 560 -23.07 -4.13 -115.37
C PHE A 560 -24.34 -4.14 -116.22
N GLN A 561 -24.47 -3.14 -117.10
CA GLN A 561 -25.23 -3.25 -118.33
C GLN A 561 -24.52 -2.44 -119.44
N ARG A 562 -24.27 -3.12 -120.59
CA ARG A 562 -23.64 -2.67 -121.86
C ARG A 562 -22.10 -2.54 -121.83
N ASP A 563 -21.30 -3.15 -122.71
CA ASP A 563 -21.50 -3.66 -124.08
C ASP A 563 -20.60 -4.86 -124.41
N GLN A 564 -21.08 -5.67 -125.36
CA GLN A 564 -20.53 -6.83 -126.10
C GLN A 564 -20.73 -8.24 -125.54
#